data_AF-A0A432Q277-F1
#
_entry.id   AF-A0A432Q277-F1
#
_cell.length_a   1.000
_cell.length_b   1.000
_cell.length_c   1.000
_cell.angle_alpha   90.00
_cell.angle_beta   90.00
_cell.angle_gamma   90.00
#
_symmetry.space_group_name_H-M   'P 1'
#
loop_
_entity.id
_entity.type
_entity.pdbx_description
1 polymer ?
#
loop_
_entity_poly.entity_id
_entity_poly.type
_entity_poly.pdbx_seq_one_letter_code
_entity_poly.pdbx_strand_id
1 'polypeptide(L)'
;MVNRDRKEVGCKGRDIKEEIFKAIDMLFSEYEKNGVNHERIQWELDYIIYPHIGSFLASGELSREEGKKIFEYCEKKLKKIRDRQKSYKA
;
A
#
# COMPACT_ATOMS: atom_id res chain seq x y z
N MET A 1 -18.13 24.77 14.62
CA MET A 1 -16.91 24.80 15.45
C MET A 1 -16.83 23.52 16.25
N VAL A 2 -15.66 22.87 16.16
CA VAL A 2 -15.16 21.76 16.98
C VAL A 2 -15.84 20.40 16.81
N ASN A 3 -15.33 19.69 15.81
CA ASN A 3 -15.28 18.23 15.69
C ASN A 3 -14.93 17.55 17.02
N ARG A 4 -15.63 16.47 17.34
CA ARG A 4 -15.15 15.51 18.33
C ARG A 4 -15.76 14.13 18.10
N ASP A 5 -15.54 13.58 16.90
CA ASP A 5 -15.56 12.12 16.68
C ASP A 5 -14.44 11.48 17.50
N ARG A 6 -14.68 11.29 18.80
CA ARG A 6 -13.96 10.27 19.58
C ARG A 6 -14.47 8.92 19.11
N LYS A 7 -13.94 8.41 18.00
CA LYS A 7 -14.08 6.98 17.72
C LYS A 7 -13.20 6.21 18.71
N GLU A 8 -13.89 5.46 19.54
CA GLU A 8 -13.38 4.49 20.49
C GLU A 8 -12.24 3.68 19.88
N VAL A 9 -11.10 3.68 20.54
CA VAL A 9 -9.97 2.78 20.25
C VAL A 9 -10.33 1.40 20.81
N GLY A 10 -11.30 0.75 20.18
CA GLY A 10 -11.67 -0.63 20.47
C GLY A 10 -10.66 -1.57 19.81
N CYS A 11 -9.81 -2.22 20.59
CA CYS A 11 -8.96 -3.34 20.14
C CYS A 11 -9.81 -4.61 19.87
N LYS A 12 -10.74 -4.58 18.91
CA LYS A 12 -11.54 -5.75 18.51
C LYS A 12 -11.77 -5.75 16.99
N GLY A 13 -11.10 -6.68 16.30
CA GLY A 13 -11.27 -6.97 14.88
C GLY A 13 -10.54 -6.00 13.96
N ARG A 14 -9.24 -6.19 13.75
CA ARG A 14 -8.50 -5.43 12.73
C ARG A 14 -8.92 -5.92 11.36
N ASP A 15 -9.56 -5.06 10.57
CA ASP A 15 -9.81 -5.30 9.16
C ASP A 15 -8.44 -5.50 8.48
N ILE A 16 -8.14 -6.74 8.10
CA ILE A 16 -6.81 -7.15 7.58
C ILE A 16 -6.41 -6.28 6.40
N LYS A 17 -7.39 -5.87 5.59
CA LYS A 17 -7.20 -4.94 4.48
C LYS A 17 -6.75 -3.56 4.95
N GLU A 18 -7.33 -2.98 6.00
CA GLU A 18 -6.85 -1.69 6.53
C GLU A 18 -5.38 -1.79 6.97
N GLU A 19 -4.99 -2.88 7.61
CA GLU A 19 -3.60 -3.11 8.01
C GLU A 19 -2.67 -3.25 6.78
N ILE A 20 -3.10 -3.95 5.74
CA ILE A 20 -2.35 -4.07 4.48
C ILE A 20 -2.20 -2.70 3.80
N PHE A 21 -3.28 -1.92 3.71
CA PHE A 21 -3.23 -0.58 3.14
C PHE A 21 -2.28 0.32 3.92
N LYS A 22 -2.33 0.27 5.25
CA LYS A 22 -1.46 1.05 6.12
C LYS A 22 -0.01 0.64 5.97
N ALA A 23 0.29 -0.66 5.92
CA ALA A 23 1.64 -1.18 5.70
C ALA A 23 2.21 -0.73 4.34
N ILE A 24 1.40 -0.81 3.28
CA ILE A 24 1.78 -0.36 1.93
C ILE A 24 2.02 1.14 1.91
N ASP A 25 1.17 1.95 2.55
CA ASP A 25 1.34 3.39 2.58
C ASP A 25 2.59 3.83 3.35
N MET A 26 2.90 3.15 4.47
CA MET A 26 4.15 3.35 5.20
C MET A 26 5.37 3.01 4.33
N LEU A 27 5.34 1.86 3.65
CA LEU A 27 6.41 1.42 2.74
C LEU A 27 6.68 2.47 1.65
N PHE A 28 5.63 2.92 0.95
CA PHE A 28 5.76 3.94 -0.08
C PHE A 28 6.24 5.28 0.49
N SER A 29 5.77 5.69 1.66
CA SER A 29 6.22 6.92 2.33
C SER A 29 7.70 6.87 2.69
N GLU A 30 8.20 5.72 3.16
CA GLU A 30 9.62 5.52 3.42
C GLU A 30 10.43 5.54 2.12
N TYR A 31 9.94 4.91 1.06
CA TYR A 31 10.60 4.92 -0.24
C TYR A 31 10.68 6.32 -0.85
N GLU A 32 9.61 7.12 -0.72
CA GLU A 32 9.62 8.53 -1.13
C GLU A 32 10.63 9.35 -0.31
N LYS A 33 10.71 9.15 1.00
CA LYS A 33 11.69 9.84 1.87
C LYS A 33 13.14 9.48 1.56
N ASN A 34 13.39 8.20 1.28
CA ASN A 34 14.73 7.68 1.00
C ASN A 34 15.14 7.83 -0.48
N GLY A 35 14.27 8.40 -1.33
CA GLY A 35 14.57 8.58 -2.75
C GLY A 35 14.76 7.25 -3.51
N VAL A 36 14.06 6.19 -3.11
CA VAL A 36 14.20 4.87 -3.71
C VAL A 36 13.67 4.88 -5.16
N ASN A 37 14.45 4.32 -6.08
CA ASN A 37 14.07 4.22 -7.49
C ASN A 37 12.85 3.33 -7.71
N HIS A 38 11.98 3.71 -8.65
CA HIS A 38 10.76 2.96 -8.95
C HIS A 38 11.03 1.48 -9.26
N GLU A 39 12.13 1.15 -9.93
CA GLU A 39 12.53 -0.23 -10.26
C GLU A 39 12.74 -1.07 -8.99
N ARG A 40 13.35 -0.47 -7.96
CA ARG A 40 13.57 -1.16 -6.69
C ARG A 40 12.28 -1.32 -5.90
N ILE A 41 11.41 -0.31 -5.91
CA ILE A 41 10.08 -0.40 -5.29
C ILE A 41 9.24 -1.49 -5.98
N GLN A 42 9.30 -1.54 -7.31
CA GLN A 42 8.59 -2.55 -8.10
C GLN A 42 9.08 -3.96 -7.75
N TRP A 43 10.40 -4.16 -7.67
CA TRP A 43 10.97 -5.45 -7.26
C TRP A 43 10.45 -5.88 -5.88
N GLU A 44 10.48 -4.99 -4.89
CA GLU A 44 9.98 -5.30 -3.53
C GLU A 44 8.48 -5.65 -3.54
N LEU A 45 7.69 -4.94 -4.35
CA LEU A 45 6.27 -5.26 -4.49
C LEU A 45 6.04 -6.63 -5.12
N ASP A 46 6.74 -6.95 -6.22
CA ASP A 46 6.61 -8.22 -6.93
C ASP A 46 7.11 -9.42 -6.11
N TYR A 47 8.19 -9.26 -5.36
CA TYR A 47 8.81 -10.37 -4.63
C TYR A 47 8.31 -10.55 -3.19
N ILE A 48 7.82 -9.49 -2.56
CA ILE A 48 7.42 -9.53 -1.14
C ILE A 48 5.92 -9.30 -1.03
N ILE A 49 5.41 -8.18 -1.53
CA ILE A 49 4.05 -7.73 -1.23
C ILE A 49 2.99 -8.52 -2.00
N TYR A 50 3.13 -8.71 -3.31
CA TYR A 50 2.15 -9.43 -4.13
C TYR A 50 2.02 -10.91 -3.74
N PRO A 51 3.10 -11.64 -3.42
CA PRO A 51 2.99 -12.99 -2.85
C PRO A 51 2.24 -13.02 -1.52
N HIS A 52 2.50 -12.05 -0.63
CA HIS A 52 1.76 -11.92 0.62
C HIS A 52 0.26 -11.67 0.39
N ILE A 53 -0.09 -10.74 -0.50
CA ILE A 53 -1.50 -10.49 -0.88
C ILE A 53 -2.12 -11.74 -1.49
N GLY A 54 -1.38 -12.47 -2.34
CA GLY A 54 -1.80 -13.74 -2.91
C GLY A 54 -2.12 -14.79 -1.83
N SER A 55 -1.30 -14.87 -0.77
CA SER A 55 -1.56 -15.74 0.38
C SER A 55 -2.85 -15.36 1.10
N PHE A 56 -3.10 -14.06 1.33
CA PHE A 56 -4.34 -13.60 1.95
C PHE A 56 -5.58 -13.89 1.07
N LEU A 57 -5.45 -13.76 -0.25
CA LEU A 57 -6.49 -14.14 -1.20
C LEU A 57 -6.78 -15.65 -1.17
N ALA A 58 -5.74 -16.48 -1.07
CA ALA A 58 -5.88 -17.94 -1.00
C ALA A 58 -6.51 -18.40 0.33
N SER A 59 -6.19 -17.72 1.43
CA SER A 59 -6.76 -18.00 2.75
C SER A 59 -8.22 -17.55 2.92
N GLY A 60 -8.73 -16.70 2.03
CA GLY A 60 -10.05 -16.09 2.13
C GLY A 60 -10.13 -14.90 3.09
N GLU A 61 -9.01 -14.48 3.67
CA GLU A 61 -8.90 -13.26 4.49
C GLU A 61 -9.08 -11.97 3.67
N LEU A 62 -8.86 -12.06 2.35
CA LEU A 62 -9.09 -10.98 1.40
C LEU A 62 -10.04 -11.45 0.30
N SER A 63 -11.04 -10.63 -0.03
CA SER A 63 -11.85 -10.87 -1.22
C SER A 63 -11.08 -10.49 -2.50
N ARG A 64 -11.44 -11.08 -3.63
CA ARG A 64 -10.84 -10.73 -4.94
C ARG A 64 -10.99 -9.26 -5.28
N GLU A 65 -12.13 -8.65 -4.92
CA GLU A 65 -12.36 -7.22 -5.14
C GLU A 65 -11.44 -6.35 -4.29
N GLU A 66 -11.14 -6.77 -3.07
CA GLU A 66 -10.24 -6.05 -2.17
C GLU A 66 -8.78 -6.21 -2.57
N GLY A 67 -8.37 -7.42 -2.95
CA GLY A 67 -7.07 -7.64 -3.56
C GLY A 67 -6.88 -6.72 -4.76
N LYS A 68 -7.86 -6.67 -5.68
CA LYS A 68 -7.80 -5.77 -6.84
C LYS A 68 -7.62 -4.31 -6.45
N LYS A 69 -8.35 -3.82 -5.44
CA LYS A 69 -8.19 -2.44 -4.93
C LYS A 69 -6.78 -2.16 -4.38
N ILE A 70 -6.18 -3.14 -3.70
CA ILE A 70 -4.81 -3.02 -3.18
C ILE A 70 -3.81 -2.97 -4.34
N PHE A 71 -3.94 -3.85 -5.33
CA PHE A 71 -3.10 -3.85 -6.53
C PHE A 71 -3.18 -2.51 -7.28
N GLU A 72 -4.40 -2.02 -7.55
CA GLU A 72 -4.60 -0.72 -8.22
C GLU A 72 -3.99 0.45 -7.43
N TYR A 73 -4.00 0.38 -6.09
CA TYR A 73 -3.39 1.38 -5.23
C TYR A 73 -1.86 1.39 -5.38
N CYS A 74 -1.22 0.20 -5.32
CA CYS A 74 0.21 0.04 -5.52
C CYS A 74 0.65 0.57 -6.89
N GLU A 75 -0.05 0.21 -7.96
CA GLU A 75 0.27 0.69 -9.32
C GLU A 75 0.15 2.21 -9.43
N LYS A 76 -0.91 2.81 -8.87
CA LYS A 76 -1.09 4.27 -8.88
C LYS A 76 0.05 4.99 -8.15
N LYS A 77 0.50 4.47 -7.00
CA LYS A 77 1.62 5.03 -6.24
C LYS A 77 2.95 4.87 -6.98
N LEU A 78 3.24 3.67 -7.49
CA LEU A 78 4.41 3.40 -8.34
C LEU A 78 4.48 4.35 -9.53
N LYS A 79 3.35 4.54 -10.24
CA LYS A 79 3.27 5.46 -11.39
C LYS A 79 3.62 6.89 -10.99
N LYS A 80 3.13 7.38 -9.84
CA LYS A 80 3.47 8.73 -9.33
C LYS A 80 4.95 8.87 -9.05
N ILE A 81 5.57 7.88 -8.43
CA ILE A 81 7.02 7.89 -8.13
C ILE A 81 7.83 7.89 -9.43
N ARG A 82 7.43 7.06 -10.39
CA ARG A 82 8.04 7.01 -11.72
C ARG A 82 7.93 8.35 -12.45
N ASP A 83 6.76 8.99 -12.45
CA ASP A 83 6.56 10.29 -13.10
C ASP A 83 7.42 11.38 -12.46
N ARG A 84 7.48 11.41 -11.12
CA ARG A 84 8.39 12.31 -10.39
C ARG A 84 9.86 12.07 -10.78
N GLN A 85 10.30 10.82 -10.82
CA GLN A 85 11.68 10.48 -11.19
C GLN A 85 12.01 10.84 -12.64
N LYS A 86 11.03 10.74 -13.56
CA LYS A 86 11.20 11.24 -14.94
C LYS A 86 11.30 12.76 -15.00
N SER A 87 10.59 13.49 -14.15
CA SER A 87 10.61 14.96 -14.13
C SER A 87 11.96 15.56 -13.70
N TYR A 88 12.83 14.82 -13.01
CA TYR A 88 14.18 15.28 -12.61
C TYR A 88 15.28 14.95 -13.64
N LYS A 89 14.94 14.22 -14.71
CA LYS A 89 15.85 13.89 -15.81
C LYS A 89 15.69 14.79 -17.04
N ALA A 90 14.89 15.86 -16.93
CA ALA A 90 14.67 16.86 -17.98
C ALA A 90 15.48 18.13 -17.70
#